data_AF-A0A4R1YBJ0-F1
#
_entry.id   AF-A0A4R1YBJ0-F1
#
_cell.length_a   1.000
_cell.length_b   1.000
_cell.length_c   1.000
_cell.angle_alpha   90.00
_cell.angle_beta   90.00
_cell.angle_gamma   90.00
#
_symmetry.space_group_name_H-M   'P 1'
#
loop_
_entity.id
_entity.type
_entity.pdbx_description
1 polymer ?
#
loop_
_entity_poly.entity_id
_entity_poly.type
_entity_poly.pdbx_seq_one_letter_code
_entity_poly.pdbx_strand_id
1 'polypeptide(L)'
;MPKRLVLLLSAFSLAFPAFAVDPAIKKQLEKLDPATRLEQSCDTEAMSRINKDDTGYKPDKVIAYTFKDPVPGDDRLEAPGAVFRSKGDWYHLSYTCITGPQHMNVRELDYKIGEKVPKEKWEKYYLYD
;
A
#
# COMPACT_ATOMS: atom_id res chain seq x y z
N MET A 1 53.37 -8.28 24.51
CA MET A 1 52.46 -7.17 24.15
C MET A 1 51.71 -7.54 22.88
N PRO A 2 50.37 -7.64 22.88
CA PRO A 2 49.63 -8.20 21.75
C PRO A 2 49.45 -7.19 20.60
N LYS A 3 49.71 -7.65 19.37
CA LYS A 3 49.48 -6.94 18.11
C LYS A 3 47.97 -6.86 17.86
N ARG A 4 47.39 -5.65 17.88
CA ARG A 4 45.98 -5.41 17.54
C ARG A 4 45.82 -5.46 16.02
N LEU A 5 45.14 -6.50 15.53
CA LEU A 5 44.66 -6.58 14.16
C LEU A 5 43.36 -5.77 14.07
N VAL A 6 43.39 -4.63 13.37
CA VAL A 6 42.18 -3.81 13.13
C VAL A 6 41.56 -4.28 11.82
N LEU A 7 40.43 -4.98 11.91
CA LEU A 7 39.60 -5.34 10.76
C LEU A 7 38.62 -4.18 10.51
N LEU A 8 38.84 -3.42 9.43
CA LEU A 8 37.90 -2.38 8.98
C LEU A 8 36.76 -3.06 8.20
N LEU A 9 35.59 -3.24 8.84
CA LEU A 9 34.35 -3.56 8.13
C LEU A 9 33.78 -2.27 7.53
N SER A 10 33.87 -2.14 6.21
CA SER A 10 33.17 -1.10 5.45
C SER A 10 31.67 -1.41 5.41
N ALA A 11 30.86 -0.59 6.08
CA ALA A 11 29.41 -0.67 6.03
C ALA A 11 28.91 -0.19 4.66
N PHE A 12 28.37 -1.11 3.86
CA PHE A 12 27.70 -0.79 2.60
C PHE A 12 26.25 -0.38 2.93
N SER A 13 25.99 0.93 2.99
CA SER A 13 24.64 1.45 3.21
C SER A 13 23.79 1.21 1.96
N LEU A 14 22.89 0.23 1.99
CA LEU A 14 21.83 0.08 1.00
C LEU A 14 20.82 1.22 1.20
N ALA A 15 20.95 2.30 0.45
CA ALA A 15 19.92 3.32 0.36
C ALA A 15 18.75 2.74 -0.45
N PHE A 16 17.67 2.36 0.24
CA PHE A 16 16.43 1.99 -0.44
C PHE A 16 15.89 3.21 -1.20
N PRO A 17 15.59 3.11 -2.50
CA PRO A 17 15.01 4.21 -3.24
C PRO A 17 13.64 4.52 -2.65
N ALA A 18 13.44 5.74 -2.16
CA ALA A 18 12.11 6.25 -1.87
C ALA A 18 11.43 6.55 -3.22
N PHE A 19 10.33 5.87 -3.53
CA PHE A 19 9.55 6.20 -4.72
C PHE A 19 8.93 7.59 -4.55
N ALA A 20 9.25 8.50 -5.47
CA ALA A 20 8.68 9.84 -5.45
C ALA A 20 7.21 9.79 -5.84
N VAL A 21 6.34 10.30 -4.97
CA VAL A 21 4.90 10.45 -5.23
C VAL A 21 4.70 11.48 -6.35
N ASP A 22 3.80 11.18 -7.29
CA ASP A 22 3.44 12.10 -8.37
C ASP A 22 3.03 13.48 -7.81
N PRO A 23 3.54 14.61 -8.35
CA PRO A 23 3.26 15.94 -7.81
C PRO A 23 1.76 16.33 -7.76
N ALA A 24 0.95 15.83 -8.70
CA ALA A 24 -0.49 16.07 -8.70
C ALA A 24 -1.19 15.29 -7.59
N ILE A 25 -0.82 14.01 -7.41
CA ILE A 25 -1.32 13.17 -6.31
C ILE A 25 -0.90 13.78 -4.96
N LYS A 26 0.35 14.20 -4.83
CA LYS A 26 0.87 14.86 -3.62
C LYS A 26 0.01 16.06 -3.20
N LYS A 27 -0.32 16.95 -4.14
CA LYS A 27 -1.17 18.13 -3.86
C LYS A 27 -2.59 17.78 -3.40
N GLN A 28 -3.13 16.64 -3.85
CA GLN A 28 -4.43 16.16 -3.39
C GLN A 28 -4.32 15.59 -1.98
N LEU A 29 -3.30 14.76 -1.73
CA LEU A 29 -3.02 14.15 -0.43
C LEU A 29 -2.80 15.22 0.66
N GLU A 30 -2.06 16.29 0.37
CA GLU A 30 -1.79 17.38 1.32
C GLU A 30 -3.06 18.06 1.86
N LYS A 31 -4.20 17.95 1.17
CA LYS A 31 -5.49 18.52 1.60
C LYS A 31 -6.30 17.62 2.53
N LEU A 32 -5.93 16.35 2.63
CA LEU A 32 -6.61 15.36 3.47
C LEU A 32 -6.12 15.47 4.92
N ASP A 33 -6.95 15.07 5.88
CA ASP A 33 -6.47 14.85 7.24
C ASP A 33 -5.43 13.70 7.26
N PRO A 34 -4.54 13.64 8.27
CA PRO A 34 -3.44 12.68 8.27
C PRO A 34 -3.86 11.21 8.15
N ALA A 35 -4.99 10.81 8.75
CA ALA A 35 -5.44 9.42 8.71
C ALA A 35 -5.95 9.06 7.30
N THR A 36 -6.80 9.90 6.73
CA THR A 36 -7.28 9.72 5.35
C THR A 36 -6.11 9.76 4.36
N ARG A 37 -5.12 10.64 4.58
CA ARG A 37 -3.94 10.73 3.73
C ARG A 37 -3.12 9.43 3.73
N LEU A 38 -2.95 8.81 4.89
CA LEU A 38 -2.26 7.53 5.03
C LEU A 38 -2.97 6.45 4.21
N GLU A 39 -4.27 6.29 4.41
CA GLU A 39 -5.09 5.32 3.68
C GLU A 39 -5.02 5.53 2.17
N GLN A 40 -5.27 6.76 1.70
CA GLN A 40 -5.26 7.07 0.26
C GLN A 40 -3.88 6.85 -0.38
N SER A 41 -2.80 7.14 0.35
CA SER A 41 -1.43 6.88 -0.13
C SER A 41 -1.17 5.38 -0.27
N CYS A 42 -1.61 4.59 0.71
CA CYS A 42 -1.47 3.14 0.70
C CYS A 42 -2.32 2.48 -0.38
N ASP A 43 -3.57 2.92 -0.56
CA ASP A 43 -4.46 2.43 -1.62
C ASP A 43 -3.91 2.76 -3.01
N THR A 44 -3.36 3.97 -3.20
CA THR A 44 -2.72 4.39 -4.45
C THR A 44 -1.49 3.54 -4.76
N GLU A 45 -0.65 3.27 -3.76
CA GLU A 45 0.52 2.42 -3.95
C GLU A 45 0.13 0.96 -4.21
N ALA A 46 -0.91 0.44 -3.56
CA ALA A 46 -1.43 -0.90 -3.83
C ALA A 46 -1.88 -1.05 -5.27
N MET A 47 -2.64 -0.08 -5.81
CA MET A 47 -3.00 -0.06 -7.23
C MET A 47 -1.76 -0.02 -8.14
N SER A 48 -0.81 0.87 -7.82
CA SER A 48 0.45 1.05 -8.56
C SER A 48 1.26 -0.25 -8.62
N ARG A 49 1.47 -0.94 -7.49
CA ARG A 49 2.22 -2.20 -7.44
C ARG A 49 1.49 -3.33 -8.15
N ILE A 50 0.20 -3.55 -7.86
CA ILE A 50 -0.58 -4.60 -8.52
C ILE A 50 -0.58 -4.42 -10.05
N ASN A 51 -0.63 -3.18 -10.56
CA ASN A 51 -0.57 -2.90 -11.99
C ASN A 51 0.81 -3.16 -12.63
N LYS A 52 1.89 -2.93 -11.87
CA LYS A 52 3.29 -3.06 -12.34
C LYS A 52 3.82 -4.48 -12.20
N ASP A 53 3.42 -5.17 -11.12
CA ASP A 53 3.72 -6.57 -10.90
C ASP A 53 2.96 -7.38 -11.95
N ASP A 54 3.57 -8.43 -12.51
CA ASP A 54 3.05 -9.23 -13.63
C ASP A 54 1.85 -10.12 -13.24
N THR A 55 0.84 -9.50 -12.63
CA THR A 55 -0.37 -10.12 -12.08
C THR A 55 -1.48 -10.24 -13.13
N GLY A 56 -1.38 -9.50 -14.24
CA GLY A 56 -2.42 -9.37 -15.26
C GLY A 56 -3.60 -8.46 -14.89
N TYR A 57 -3.65 -7.95 -13.65
CA TYR A 57 -4.67 -7.01 -13.18
C TYR A 57 -4.39 -5.57 -13.62
N LYS A 58 -5.47 -4.78 -13.73
CA LYS A 58 -5.44 -3.34 -14.03
C LYS A 58 -6.35 -2.62 -13.03
N PRO A 59 -5.86 -2.41 -11.79
CA PRO A 59 -6.67 -1.79 -10.75
C PRO A 59 -7.06 -0.37 -11.09
N ASP A 60 -8.32 -0.02 -10.84
CA ASP A 60 -8.84 1.35 -10.96
C ASP A 60 -9.45 1.87 -9.64
N LYS A 61 -9.56 1.01 -8.62
CA LYS A 61 -10.10 1.33 -7.31
C LYS A 61 -9.57 0.35 -6.26
N VAL A 62 -9.29 0.86 -5.07
CA VAL A 62 -9.08 0.08 -3.83
C VAL A 62 -10.03 0.62 -2.78
N ILE A 63 -10.53 -0.25 -1.91
CA ILE A 63 -11.28 0.11 -0.71
C ILE A 63 -10.70 -0.71 0.45
N ALA A 64 -10.14 -0.05 1.47
CA ALA A 64 -9.40 -0.71 2.53
C ALA A 64 -10.28 -1.46 3.57
N TYR A 65 -11.55 -1.07 3.68
CA TYR A 65 -12.44 -1.41 4.80
C TYR A 65 -13.65 -2.31 4.42
N THR A 66 -13.62 -2.98 3.27
CA THR A 66 -14.79 -3.71 2.75
C THR A 66 -15.23 -4.92 3.59
N PHE A 67 -14.29 -5.77 3.99
CA PHE A 67 -14.58 -7.00 4.75
C PHE A 67 -14.16 -6.93 6.21
N LYS A 68 -13.27 -6.00 6.55
CA LYS A 68 -12.75 -5.75 7.90
C LYS A 68 -12.11 -4.37 7.95
N ASP A 69 -12.28 -3.68 9.07
CA ASP A 69 -11.73 -2.34 9.28
C ASP A 69 -10.19 -2.33 9.22
N PRO A 70 -9.59 -1.27 8.65
CA PRO A 70 -8.16 -1.02 8.72
C PRO A 70 -7.71 -0.81 10.17
N VAL A 71 -6.48 -1.23 10.46
CA VAL A 71 -5.84 -1.05 11.76
C VAL A 71 -4.73 -0.02 11.58
N PRO A 72 -4.95 1.25 12.01
CA PRO A 72 -3.95 2.30 11.90
C PRO A 72 -2.89 2.17 13.00
N GLY A 73 -1.64 2.48 12.64
CA GLY A 73 -0.56 2.89 13.53
C GLY A 73 -0.09 4.31 13.16
N ASP A 74 1.07 4.73 13.65
CA ASP A 74 1.59 6.08 13.36
C ASP A 74 1.82 6.28 11.85
N ASP A 75 2.83 5.61 11.29
CA ASP A 75 3.17 5.65 9.85
C ASP A 75 2.70 4.38 9.11
N ARG A 76 1.82 3.58 9.72
CA ARG A 76 1.49 2.22 9.28
C ARG A 76 -0.02 2.06 9.13
N LEU A 77 -0.43 1.36 8.09
CA LEU A 77 -1.80 0.91 7.91
C LEU A 77 -1.85 -0.57 7.56
N GLU A 78 -2.62 -1.34 8.32
CA GLU A 78 -2.98 -2.72 7.96
C GLU A 78 -4.42 -2.73 7.46
N ALA A 79 -4.65 -3.25 6.25
CA ALA A 79 -5.97 -3.39 5.66
C ALA A 79 -6.26 -4.88 5.40
N PRO A 80 -6.69 -5.65 6.42
CA PRO A 80 -6.88 -7.09 6.31
C PRO A 80 -8.12 -7.50 5.51
N GLY A 81 -9.04 -6.57 5.24
CA GLY A 81 -10.31 -6.81 4.56
C GLY A 81 -10.51 -5.92 3.34
N ALA A 82 -9.43 -5.52 2.68
CA ALA A 82 -9.50 -4.66 1.52
C ALA A 82 -10.06 -5.38 0.28
N VAL A 83 -10.38 -4.59 -0.74
CA VAL A 83 -10.65 -5.06 -2.11
C VAL A 83 -9.99 -4.13 -3.11
N PHE A 84 -9.73 -4.65 -4.30
CA PHE A 84 -9.48 -3.82 -5.47
C PHE A 84 -10.39 -4.22 -6.63
N ARG A 85 -10.66 -3.27 -7.51
CA ARG A 85 -11.41 -3.50 -8.74
C ARG A 85 -10.47 -3.47 -9.92
N SER A 86 -10.62 -4.44 -10.82
CA SER A 86 -9.85 -4.53 -12.06
C SER A 86 -10.77 -5.01 -13.18
N LYS A 87 -10.86 -4.23 -14.27
CA LYS A 87 -11.68 -4.56 -15.45
C LYS A 87 -13.16 -4.84 -15.10
N GLY A 88 -13.72 -4.05 -14.18
CA GLY A 88 -15.11 -4.18 -13.72
C GLY A 88 -15.34 -5.24 -12.64
N ASP A 89 -14.37 -6.11 -12.33
CA ASP A 89 -14.52 -7.14 -11.30
C ASP A 89 -13.78 -6.80 -10.01
N TRP A 90 -14.36 -7.19 -8.87
CA TRP A 90 -13.78 -7.01 -7.54
C TRP A 90 -13.02 -8.24 -7.07
N TYR A 91 -11.88 -8.02 -6.41
CA TYR A 91 -11.01 -9.06 -5.88
C TYR A 91 -10.66 -8.76 -4.42
N HIS A 92 -10.58 -9.80 -3.61
CA HIS A 92 -10.09 -9.68 -2.24
C HIS A 92 -8.64 -9.18 -2.21
N LEU A 93 -8.36 -8.30 -1.28
CA LEU A 93 -7.03 -7.77 -1.02
C LEU A 93 -6.77 -7.75 0.47
N SER A 94 -5.54 -8.04 0.87
CA SER A 94 -5.04 -7.64 2.18
C SER A 94 -3.69 -6.98 2.01
N TYR A 95 -3.42 -5.90 2.73
CA TYR A 95 -2.10 -5.29 2.68
C TYR A 95 -1.65 -4.76 4.03
N THR A 96 -0.34 -4.59 4.15
CA THR A 96 0.35 -3.81 5.17
C THR A 96 1.18 -2.75 4.46
N CYS A 97 0.98 -1.49 4.82
CA CYS A 97 1.62 -0.35 4.22
C CYS A 97 2.35 0.48 5.29
N ILE A 98 3.54 0.97 4.98
CA ILE A 98 4.30 1.88 5.83
C ILE A 98 4.71 3.11 5.00
N THR A 99 4.39 4.30 5.49
CA THR A 99 4.78 5.58 4.90
C THR A 99 5.95 6.24 5.64
N GLY A 100 6.37 7.41 5.19
CA GLY A 100 7.07 8.35 6.06
C GLY A 100 6.12 9.26 6.85
N PRO A 101 6.64 10.08 7.78
CA PRO A 101 5.88 10.89 8.76
C PRO A 101 4.84 11.87 8.19
N GLN A 102 4.87 12.11 6.87
CA GLN A 102 3.90 12.96 6.19
C GLN A 102 2.69 12.17 5.67
N HIS A 103 2.68 10.85 5.84
CA HIS A 103 1.67 9.91 5.37
C HIS A 103 1.45 9.96 3.86
N MET A 104 2.54 10.11 3.08
CA MET A 104 2.48 10.22 1.61
C MET A 104 3.43 9.27 0.90
N ASN A 105 4.72 9.33 1.23
CA ASN A 105 5.72 8.50 0.58
C ASN A 105 5.68 7.10 1.18
N VAL A 106 5.12 6.13 0.44
CA VAL A 106 5.12 4.72 0.86
C VAL A 106 6.53 4.16 0.74
N ARG A 107 7.01 3.58 1.84
CA ARG A 107 8.34 2.97 1.98
C ARG A 107 8.26 1.47 1.83
N GLU A 108 7.24 0.87 2.42
CA GLU A 108 7.01 -0.58 2.40
C GLU A 108 5.54 -0.85 2.10
N LEU A 109 5.29 -1.87 1.28
CA LEU A 109 3.96 -2.40 1.03
C LEU A 109 4.11 -3.91 0.81
N ASP A 110 3.49 -4.70 1.68
CA ASP A 110 3.25 -6.13 1.49
C ASP A 110 1.77 -6.32 1.20
N TYR A 111 1.43 -7.10 0.18
CA TYR A 111 0.04 -7.33 -0.19
C TYR A 111 -0.20 -8.76 -0.65
N LYS A 112 -1.45 -9.21 -0.52
CA LYS A 112 -1.93 -10.49 -1.02
C LYS A 112 -3.24 -10.31 -1.76
N ILE A 113 -3.27 -10.82 -2.99
CA ILE A 113 -4.49 -10.88 -3.80
C ILE A 113 -5.20 -12.19 -3.47
N GLY A 114 -6.47 -12.10 -3.12
CA GLY A 114 -7.36 -13.23 -2.93
C GLY A 114 -8.25 -13.48 -4.13
N GLU A 115 -9.28 -14.29 -3.92
CA GLU A 115 -10.22 -14.66 -4.97
C GLU A 115 -11.08 -13.48 -5.44
N LYS A 116 -11.72 -13.64 -6.60
CA LYS A 116 -12.75 -12.73 -7.09
C LYS A 116 -13.93 -12.72 -6.11
N VAL A 117 -14.45 -11.53 -5.80
CA VAL A 117 -15.68 -11.37 -5.01
C VAL A 117 -16.88 -11.73 -5.90
N PRO A 118 -17.69 -12.75 -5.54
CA PRO A 118 -18.88 -13.11 -6.31
C PRO A 118 -19.85 -11.94 -6.43
N LYS A 119 -20.42 -11.72 -7.62
CA LYS A 119 -21.31 -10.58 -7.92
C LYS A 119 -22.53 -10.55 -7.02
N GLU A 120 -23.03 -11.70 -6.59
CA GLU A 120 -24.19 -11.83 -5.70
C GLU A 120 -23.91 -11.26 -4.30
N LYS A 121 -22.63 -11.07 -3.94
CA LYS A 121 -22.23 -10.46 -2.67
C LYS A 121 -22.02 -8.95 -2.76
N TRP A 122 -22.02 -8.35 -3.95
CA TRP A 122 -21.59 -6.96 -4.13
C TRP A 122 -22.50 -5.97 -3.41
N GLU A 123 -23.82 -6.13 -3.51
CA GLU A 123 -24.79 -5.26 -2.83
C GLU A 123 -24.57 -5.25 -1.31
N LYS A 124 -24.33 -6.42 -0.71
CA LYS A 124 -24.03 -6.57 0.71
C LYS A 124 -22.81 -5.77 1.15
N TYR A 125 -21.81 -5.64 0.29
CA TYR A 125 -20.53 -4.97 0.58
C TYR A 125 -20.39 -3.62 -0.12
N TYR A 126 -21.49 -3.06 -0.66
CA TYR A 126 -21.51 -1.78 -1.37
C TYR A 126 -20.51 -1.71 -2.56
N LEU A 127 -20.30 -2.85 -3.22
CA LEU A 127 -19.47 -2.95 -4.42
C LEU A 127 -20.32 -2.77 -5.68
N TYR A 128 -19.73 -2.23 -6.73
CA TYR A 128 -20.42 -1.84 -7.96
C TYR A 128 -19.49 -1.86 -9.18
N ASP A 129 -20.09 -1.91 -10.36
CA ASP A 129 -19.39 -1.88 -11.66
C ASP A 129 -18.85 -0.49 -12.01
#